data_AF-A0A7J4QUZ5-F1
#
_entry.id   AF-A0A7J4QUZ5-F1
#
_cell.length_a   1.000
_cell.length_b   1.000
_cell.length_c   1.000
_cell.angle_alpha   90.00
_cell.angle_beta   90.00
_cell.angle_gamma   90.00
#
_symmetry.space_group_name_H-M   'P 1'
#
loop_
_entity.id
_entity.type
_entity.pdbx_description
1 polymer ?
#
loop_
_entity_poly.entity_id
_entity_poly.type
_entity_poly.pdbx_seq_one_letter_code
_entity_poly.pdbx_strand_id
1 'polypeptide(L)'
;HVDVQDRGGKGRKNPKRRNRRGDRKNDHKKPLPAVIEVVEGPSEEELKALKKAELVEKAEALGLSKSGTKGDLIERIMNAGPPAPVMFDLPEADFIKETIDKLAGVKLFQRTPERVAHRRADLIRKRTVFETSKPIIETMPDGVLEVEFTLRCESGTYVKETVHGDGGRTQPSLSSLIKAKCDVMWLDVGDIHAD
;
A
#
# COMPACT_ATOMS: atom_id res chain seq x y z
N HIS A 1 -12.07 -50.12 -48.81
CA HIS A 1 -10.97 -51.06 -48.53
C HIS A 1 -9.67 -50.31 -48.76
N VAL A 2 -8.83 -49.94 -47.78
CA VAL A 2 -8.73 -50.21 -46.34
C VAL A 2 -7.96 -49.04 -45.70
N ASP A 3 -8.33 -48.69 -44.47
CA ASP A 3 -7.66 -47.80 -43.52
C ASP A 3 -6.13 -47.94 -43.43
N VAL A 4 -5.41 -46.83 -43.17
CA VAL A 4 -4.29 -46.80 -42.20
C VAL A 4 -4.10 -45.37 -41.66
N GLN A 5 -4.83 -45.00 -40.61
CA GLN A 5 -4.41 -43.91 -39.70
C GLN A 5 -4.58 -44.38 -38.26
N ASP A 6 -3.58 -45.11 -37.75
CA ASP A 6 -3.28 -45.09 -36.32
C ASP A 6 -1.80 -45.42 -36.08
N ARG A 7 -1.02 -44.42 -35.66
CA ARG A 7 0.23 -44.62 -34.90
C ARG A 7 0.49 -43.44 -33.96
N GLY A 8 -0.01 -43.58 -32.74
CA GLY A 8 0.84 -43.43 -31.56
C GLY A 8 0.91 -42.04 -30.94
N GLY A 9 0.11 -41.86 -29.89
CA GLY A 9 0.25 -40.76 -28.95
C GLY A 9 1.67 -40.70 -28.35
N LYS A 10 2.35 -39.58 -28.56
CA LYS A 10 3.53 -39.19 -27.78
C LYS A 10 3.21 -37.92 -27.01
N GLY A 11 3.02 -38.10 -25.71
CA GLY A 11 2.75 -37.04 -24.75
C GLY A 11 3.68 -35.84 -24.94
N ARG A 12 3.07 -34.66 -25.05
CA ARG A 12 3.75 -33.37 -24.99
C ARG A 12 4.50 -33.30 -23.67
N LYS A 13 5.82 -33.56 -23.71
CA LYS A 13 6.71 -33.31 -22.57
C LYS A 13 6.61 -31.84 -22.23
N ASN A 14 6.01 -31.56 -21.07
CA ASN A 14 5.86 -30.25 -20.48
C ASN A 14 7.24 -29.56 -20.45
N PRO A 15 7.47 -28.41 -21.11
CA PRO A 15 8.75 -27.75 -21.04
C PRO A 15 8.92 -27.29 -19.60
N LYS A 16 9.85 -27.94 -18.87
CA LYS A 16 10.24 -27.55 -17.51
C LYS A 16 10.44 -26.03 -17.51
N ARG A 17 9.53 -25.31 -16.85
CA ARG A 17 9.66 -23.87 -16.56
C ARG A 17 11.10 -23.66 -16.11
N ARG A 18 11.89 -22.86 -16.85
CA ARG A 18 13.22 -22.43 -16.41
C ARG A 18 13.03 -21.92 -14.98
N ASN A 19 13.59 -22.65 -14.01
CA ASN A 19 13.52 -22.25 -12.61
C ASN A 19 14.15 -20.86 -12.52
N ARG A 20 13.32 -19.85 -12.26
CA ARG A 20 13.77 -18.46 -12.06
C ARG A 20 14.68 -18.45 -10.84
N ARG A 21 15.89 -17.92 -11.02
CA ARG A 21 17.00 -18.01 -10.05
C ARG A 21 16.73 -17.40 -8.67
N GLY A 22 15.62 -16.68 -8.45
CA GLY A 22 15.30 -16.02 -7.17
C GLY A 22 14.03 -16.47 -6.44
N ASP A 23 13.21 -17.37 -7.00
CA ASP A 23 11.89 -17.72 -6.42
C ASP A 23 11.79 -19.16 -5.90
N ARG A 24 12.90 -19.92 -5.87
CA ARG A 24 12.91 -21.36 -5.59
C ARG A 24 12.49 -21.76 -4.16
N LYS A 25 12.44 -20.82 -3.22
CA LYS A 25 12.19 -21.08 -1.78
C LYS A 25 11.09 -20.22 -1.16
N ASN A 26 10.25 -19.56 -1.96
CA ASN A 26 9.38 -18.51 -1.43
C ASN A 26 7.93 -18.99 -1.23
N ASP A 27 7.44 -18.87 0.00
CA ASP A 27 6.04 -19.06 0.40
C ASP A 27 5.13 -17.96 -0.20
N HIS A 28 4.92 -17.98 -1.51
CA HIS A 28 4.03 -17.02 -2.14
C HIS A 28 2.59 -17.31 -1.74
N LYS A 29 1.92 -16.31 -1.19
CA LYS A 29 0.50 -16.40 -0.83
C LYS A 29 -0.31 -15.56 -1.80
N LYS A 30 -1.51 -16.04 -2.14
CA LYS A 30 -2.50 -15.19 -2.80
C LYS A 30 -2.99 -14.15 -1.78
N PRO A 31 -3.11 -12.88 -2.17
CA PRO A 31 -3.72 -11.88 -1.30
C PRO A 31 -5.17 -12.28 -1.03
N LEU A 32 -5.64 -11.99 0.19
CA LEU A 32 -7.07 -12.09 0.49
C LEU A 32 -7.83 -11.07 -0.39
N PRO A 33 -9.08 -11.37 -0.77
CA PRO A 33 -9.92 -10.38 -1.44
C PRO A 33 -10.00 -9.14 -0.55
N ALA A 34 -9.77 -7.96 -1.14
CA ALA A 34 -9.96 -6.71 -0.42
C ALA A 34 -11.46 -6.53 -0.21
N VAL A 35 -11.92 -6.76 1.03
CA VAL A 35 -13.25 -6.31 1.44
C VAL A 35 -13.08 -4.81 1.71
N ILE A 36 -13.40 -4.00 0.70
CA ILE A 36 -13.50 -2.56 0.89
C ILE A 36 -14.82 -2.36 1.64
N GLU A 37 -14.76 -2.26 2.96
CA GLU A 37 -15.84 -1.62 3.71
C GLU A 37 -15.77 -0.13 3.34
N VAL A 38 -16.47 0.24 2.26
CA VAL A 38 -16.76 1.64 2.01
C VAL A 38 -17.60 2.08 3.19
N VAL A 39 -17.02 2.88 4.08
CA VAL A 39 -17.80 3.59 5.10
C VAL A 39 -18.59 4.64 4.32
N GLU A 40 -19.68 4.19 3.70
CA GLU A 40 -20.67 5.09 3.13
C GLU A 40 -21.16 5.97 4.28
N GLY A 41 -21.19 7.29 4.04
CA GLY A 41 -21.72 8.22 5.04
C GLY A 41 -23.13 7.81 5.46
N PRO A 42 -23.61 8.29 6.62
CA PRO A 42 -24.92 7.91 7.14
C PRO A 42 -26.00 8.13 6.07
N SER A 43 -26.72 7.07 5.73
CA SER A 43 -27.73 7.10 4.66
C SER A 43 -28.89 8.01 5.04
N GLU A 44 -29.60 8.56 4.04
CA GLU A 44 -30.71 9.48 4.25
C GLU A 44 -31.83 8.87 5.13
N GLU A 45 -32.00 7.55 5.05
CA GLU A 45 -32.99 6.78 5.82
C GLU A 45 -32.61 6.68 7.31
N GLU A 46 -31.33 6.49 7.62
CA GLU A 46 -30.81 6.46 8.99
C GLU A 46 -30.95 7.83 9.68
N LEU A 47 -30.63 8.92 8.96
CA LEU A 47 -30.74 10.28 9.50
C LEU A 47 -32.20 10.70 9.75
N LYS A 48 -33.16 10.20 8.96
CA LYS A 48 -34.60 10.42 9.18
C LYS A 48 -35.14 9.63 10.36
N ALA A 49 -34.58 8.47 10.69
CA ALA A 49 -34.99 7.65 11.83
C ALA A 49 -34.55 8.24 13.20
N LEU A 50 -33.47 9.02 13.22
CA LEU A 50 -32.91 9.60 14.45
C LEU A 50 -33.81 10.67 15.07
N LYS A 51 -33.76 10.78 16.39
CA LYS A 51 -34.43 11.86 17.12
C LYS A 51 -33.67 13.17 16.91
N LYS A 52 -34.37 14.30 17.03
CA LYS A 52 -33.75 15.63 16.89
C LYS A 52 -32.54 15.82 17.82
N ALA A 53 -32.58 15.25 19.03
CA ALA A 53 -31.46 15.31 19.99
C ALA A 53 -30.19 14.63 19.44
N GLU A 54 -30.32 13.44 18.84
CA GLU A 54 -29.20 12.69 18.27
C GLU A 54 -28.64 13.38 17.01
N LEU A 55 -29.48 14.06 16.23
CA LEU A 55 -29.04 14.88 15.10
C LEU A 55 -28.27 16.13 15.55
N VAL A 56 -28.63 16.72 16.69
CA VAL A 56 -27.90 17.86 17.26
C VAL A 56 -26.52 17.42 17.77
N GLU A 57 -26.42 16.24 18.39
CA GLU A 57 -25.12 15.66 18.81
C GLU A 57 -24.22 15.32 17.61
N LYS A 58 -24.78 14.71 16.55
CA LYS A 58 -24.03 14.46 15.30
C LYS A 58 -23.59 15.75 14.61
N ALA A 59 -24.44 16.77 14.60
CA ALA A 59 -24.09 18.09 14.07
C ALA A 59 -22.96 18.74 14.90
N GLU A 60 -23.00 18.62 16.22
CA GLU A 60 -21.94 19.11 17.12
C GLU A 60 -20.61 18.38 16.92
N ALA A 61 -20.64 17.05 16.77
CA ALA A 61 -19.44 16.26 16.48
C ALA A 61 -18.79 16.63 15.14
N LEU A 62 -19.58 17.08 14.16
CA LEU A 62 -19.12 17.58 12.86
C LEU A 62 -18.83 19.09 12.85
N GLY A 63 -18.99 19.79 13.97
CA GLY A 63 -18.78 21.25 14.06
C GLY A 63 -19.82 22.11 13.32
N LEU A 64 -21.02 21.57 13.05
CA LEU A 64 -22.10 22.22 12.30
C LEU A 64 -23.07 22.99 13.22
N SER A 65 -23.84 23.91 12.64
CA SER A 65 -24.81 24.72 13.39
C SER A 65 -26.01 23.90 13.89
N LYS A 66 -26.31 24.04 15.19
CA LYS A 66 -27.37 23.29 15.93
C LYS A 66 -28.80 23.81 15.68
N SER A 67 -28.95 24.94 14.98
CA SER A 67 -30.21 25.68 14.87
C SER A 67 -31.05 25.23 13.68
N GLY A 68 -32.29 24.80 13.89
CA GLY A 68 -33.22 24.52 12.79
C GLY A 68 -34.28 23.45 13.09
N THR A 69 -35.02 23.10 12.04
CA THR A 69 -35.94 21.98 12.01
C THR A 69 -35.17 20.66 11.83
N LYS A 70 -35.86 19.52 11.99
CA LYS A 70 -35.24 18.20 11.81
C LYS A 70 -34.71 18.02 10.37
N GLY A 71 -35.39 18.58 9.37
CA GLY A 71 -34.96 18.55 7.97
C GLY A 71 -33.67 19.32 7.72
N ASP A 72 -33.57 20.54 8.25
CA ASP A 72 -32.38 21.39 8.08
C ASP A 72 -31.11 20.77 8.67
N LEU A 73 -31.25 20.02 9.79
CA LEU A 73 -30.13 19.30 10.41
C LEU A 73 -29.69 18.12 9.54
N ILE A 74 -30.62 17.39 8.92
CA ILE A 74 -30.31 16.25 8.05
C ILE A 74 -29.58 16.72 6.79
N GLU A 75 -30.07 17.78 6.13
CA GLU A 75 -29.42 18.35 4.95
C GLU A 75 -28.00 18.87 5.25
N ARG A 76 -27.79 19.51 6.41
CA ARG A 76 -26.45 19.95 6.82
C ARG A 76 -25.51 18.79 7.09
N ILE A 77 -25.98 17.74 7.76
CA ILE A 77 -25.16 16.56 8.07
C ILE A 77 -24.80 15.80 6.78
N MET A 78 -25.73 15.68 5.82
CA MET A 78 -25.44 15.08 4.52
C MET A 78 -24.42 15.89 3.71
N ASN A 79 -24.53 17.22 3.74
CA ASN A 79 -23.61 18.11 3.02
C ASN A 79 -22.25 18.29 3.70
N ALA A 80 -22.12 17.98 4.99
CA ALA A 80 -20.86 18.11 5.72
C ALA A 80 -19.77 17.15 5.23
N GLY A 81 -20.14 16.12 4.48
CA GLY A 81 -19.20 15.13 3.96
C GLY A 81 -18.51 14.34 5.07
N PRO A 82 -17.65 13.37 4.73
CA PRO A 82 -16.81 12.71 5.72
C PRO A 82 -15.95 13.75 6.45
N PRO A 83 -15.70 13.57 7.77
CA PRO A 83 -14.90 14.50 8.55
C PRO A 83 -13.55 14.74 7.87
N ALA A 84 -13.10 15.99 7.85
CA ALA A 84 -11.83 16.37 7.24
C ALA A 84 -10.72 15.47 7.80
N PRO A 85 -9.86 14.88 6.95
CA PRO A 85 -8.78 14.01 7.42
C PRO A 85 -7.88 14.81 8.37
N VAL A 86 -7.65 14.24 9.55
CA VAL A 86 -6.70 14.80 10.52
C VAL A 86 -5.31 14.72 9.89
N MET A 87 -4.70 15.86 9.62
CA MET A 87 -3.32 15.93 9.14
C MET A 87 -2.40 15.74 10.34
N PHE A 88 -1.51 14.76 10.26
CA PHE A 88 -0.43 14.60 11.24
C PHE A 88 0.74 15.49 10.86
N ASP A 89 1.44 16.01 11.86
CA ASP A 89 2.68 16.71 11.64
C ASP A 89 3.74 15.78 11.05
N LEU A 90 4.63 16.35 10.23
CA LEU A 90 5.76 15.61 9.66
C LEU A 90 6.67 15.11 10.79
N PRO A 91 7.15 13.86 10.72
CA PRO A 91 8.05 13.32 11.72
C PRO A 91 9.40 14.05 11.74
N GLU A 92 10.03 14.08 12.91
CA GLU A 92 11.37 14.65 13.07
C GLU A 92 12.41 13.85 12.27
N ALA A 93 13.46 14.54 11.80
CA ALA A 93 14.51 13.93 10.99
C ALA A 93 15.21 12.75 11.69
N ASP A 94 15.43 12.84 13.00
CA ASP A 94 16.11 11.78 13.75
C ASP A 94 15.28 10.50 13.83
N PHE A 95 13.96 10.62 13.95
CA PHE A 95 13.05 9.48 13.92
C PHE A 95 13.05 8.79 12.56
N ILE A 96 13.11 9.56 11.47
CA ILE A 96 13.19 9.01 10.11
C ILE A 96 14.51 8.24 9.92
N LYS A 97 15.64 8.80 10.36
CA LYS A 97 16.95 8.11 10.30
C LYS A 97 16.92 6.78 11.04
N GLU A 98 16.45 6.79 12.29
CA GLU A 98 16.34 5.57 13.10
C GLU A 98 15.42 4.54 12.44
N THR A 99 14.34 4.98 11.80
CA THR A 99 13.42 4.10 11.08
C THR A 99 14.06 3.48 9.84
N ILE A 100 14.88 4.24 9.09
CA ILE A 100 15.64 3.72 7.95
C ILE A 100 16.66 2.69 8.41
N ASP A 101 17.34 2.92 9.53
CA ASP A 101 18.29 1.96 10.09
C ASP A 101 17.59 0.68 10.54
N LYS A 102 16.40 0.81 11.16
CA LYS A 102 15.56 -0.33 11.54
C LYS A 102 15.03 -1.13 10.34
N LEU A 103 15.04 -0.56 9.13
CA LEU A 103 14.63 -1.26 7.92
C LEU A 103 15.67 -2.31 7.48
N ALA A 104 16.93 -2.20 7.92
CA ALA A 104 17.95 -3.21 7.70
C ALA A 104 17.57 -4.55 8.36
N GLY A 105 17.72 -5.65 7.63
CA GLY A 105 17.35 -7.00 8.11
C GLY A 105 15.85 -7.31 8.11
N VAL A 106 14.99 -6.36 7.73
CA VAL A 106 13.53 -6.55 7.75
C VAL A 106 13.06 -7.44 6.60
N LYS A 107 12.07 -8.29 6.90
CA LYS A 107 11.33 -9.06 5.90
C LYS A 107 10.09 -8.28 5.46
N LEU A 108 10.06 -7.95 4.18
CA LEU A 108 8.96 -7.31 3.48
C LEU A 108 7.99 -8.35 2.94
N PHE A 109 6.71 -8.05 3.02
CA PHE A 109 5.62 -8.75 2.37
C PHE A 109 5.08 -7.87 1.25
N GLN A 110 5.59 -8.10 0.04
CA GLN A 110 5.25 -7.29 -1.13
C GLN A 110 4.22 -8.02 -1.99
N ARG A 111 2.99 -7.50 -2.02
CA ARG A 111 2.02 -7.86 -3.06
C ARG A 111 2.54 -7.32 -4.40
N THR A 112 2.21 -8.01 -5.49
CA THR A 112 2.51 -7.54 -6.84
C THR A 112 2.05 -6.08 -6.97
N PRO A 113 2.95 -5.14 -7.30
CA PRO A 113 2.59 -3.72 -7.34
C PRO A 113 1.52 -3.42 -8.39
N GLU A 114 0.75 -2.37 -8.15
CA GLU A 114 -0.36 -1.98 -9.03
C GLU A 114 0.09 -1.75 -10.47
N ARG A 115 1.15 -0.94 -10.64
CA ARG A 115 1.75 -0.60 -11.95
C ARG A 115 2.24 -1.79 -12.78
N VAL A 116 2.37 -2.98 -12.20
CA VAL A 116 2.77 -4.21 -12.92
C VAL A 116 1.74 -5.33 -12.81
N ALA A 117 0.60 -5.09 -12.16
CA ALA A 117 -0.44 -6.09 -11.94
C ALA A 117 -1.03 -6.62 -13.24
N HIS A 118 -1.07 -5.80 -14.31
CA HIS A 118 -1.53 -6.24 -15.64
C HIS A 118 -0.62 -7.28 -16.30
N ARG A 119 0.67 -7.35 -15.92
CA ARG A 119 1.65 -8.27 -16.51
C ARG A 119 2.04 -9.44 -15.61
N ARG A 120 1.73 -9.36 -14.32
CA ARG A 120 2.18 -10.32 -13.32
C ARG A 120 1.02 -10.82 -12.50
N ALA A 121 1.05 -12.11 -12.18
CA ALA A 121 0.11 -12.70 -11.24
C ALA A 121 0.16 -11.97 -9.90
N ASP A 122 -1.02 -11.68 -9.36
CA ASP A 122 -1.18 -11.02 -8.07
C ASP A 122 -0.85 -11.97 -6.93
N LEU A 123 0.30 -11.75 -6.28
CA LEU A 123 0.87 -12.61 -5.26
C LEU A 123 1.62 -11.76 -4.24
N ILE A 124 1.57 -12.17 -2.98
CA ILE A 124 2.40 -11.64 -1.90
C ILE A 124 3.70 -12.43 -1.86
N ARG A 125 4.82 -11.73 -1.98
CA ARG A 125 6.18 -12.30 -1.95
C ARG A 125 6.94 -11.77 -0.75
N LYS A 126 7.61 -12.67 -0.05
CA LYS A 126 8.54 -12.32 1.02
C LYS A 126 9.84 -11.84 0.38
N ARG A 127 10.35 -10.68 0.78
CA ARG A 127 11.63 -10.12 0.34
C ARG A 127 12.42 -9.61 1.53
N THR A 128 13.73 -9.78 1.52
CA THR A 128 14.57 -9.33 2.62
C THR A 128 15.29 -8.04 2.24
N VAL A 129 15.24 -7.04 3.12
CA VAL A 129 16.18 -5.92 3.10
C VAL A 129 17.43 -6.39 3.83
N PHE A 130 18.58 -6.32 3.17
CA PHE A 130 19.84 -6.71 3.78
C PHE A 130 20.39 -5.56 4.60
N GLU A 131 20.55 -4.39 3.99
CA GLU A 131 21.22 -3.25 4.60
C GLU A 131 20.59 -1.94 4.11
N THR A 132 20.61 -0.94 4.98
CA THR A 132 20.35 0.46 4.66
C THR A 132 21.58 1.28 5.05
N SER A 133 21.90 2.33 4.28
CA SER A 133 23.04 3.18 4.60
C SER A 133 22.87 4.59 4.04
N LYS A 134 23.67 5.54 4.57
CA LYS A 134 23.75 6.94 4.16
C LYS A 134 22.40 7.69 4.16
N PRO A 135 21.61 7.68 5.25
CA PRO A 135 20.40 8.48 5.32
C PRO A 135 20.75 9.97 5.41
N ILE A 136 20.42 10.73 4.37
CA ILE A 136 20.50 12.19 4.31
C ILE A 136 19.08 12.71 4.34
N ILE A 137 18.81 13.70 5.19
CA ILE A 137 17.49 14.29 5.36
C ILE A 137 17.63 15.79 5.31
N GLU A 138 16.87 16.41 4.42
CA GLU A 138 16.89 17.86 4.20
C GLU A 138 15.45 18.37 4.15
N THR A 139 15.19 19.45 4.89
CA THR A 139 13.90 20.16 4.80
C THR A 139 14.05 21.28 3.80
N MET A 140 13.30 21.20 2.71
CA MET A 140 13.30 22.21 1.66
C MET A 140 12.53 23.47 2.11
N PRO A 141 12.80 24.65 1.49
CA PRO A 141 12.17 25.91 1.85
C PRO A 141 10.63 25.93 1.68
N ASP A 142 10.09 25.03 0.86
CA ASP A 142 8.66 24.84 0.63
C ASP A 142 7.98 23.94 1.69
N GLY A 143 8.73 23.47 2.69
CA GLY A 143 8.24 22.61 3.77
C GLY A 143 8.21 21.12 3.40
N VAL A 144 8.71 20.74 2.22
CA VAL A 144 8.85 19.33 1.83
C VAL A 144 10.11 18.75 2.48
N LEU A 145 10.00 17.56 3.06
CA LEU A 145 11.12 16.83 3.64
C LEU A 145 11.64 15.82 2.62
N GLU A 146 12.87 16.03 2.15
CA GLU A 146 13.56 15.13 1.24
C GLU A 146 14.44 14.14 2.01
N VAL A 147 14.41 12.88 1.56
CA VAL A 147 15.15 11.79 2.17
C VAL A 147 15.89 11.03 1.07
N GLU A 148 17.20 10.92 1.23
CA GLU A 148 18.05 10.09 0.40
C GLU A 148 18.67 8.98 1.26
N PHE A 149 18.66 7.74 0.77
CA PHE A 149 19.36 6.63 1.41
C PHE A 149 19.65 5.51 0.40
N THR A 150 20.62 4.68 0.71
CA THR A 150 20.96 3.48 -0.06
C THR A 150 20.28 2.25 0.54
N LEU A 151 19.70 1.40 -0.30
CA LEU A 151 19.01 0.16 0.10
C LEU A 151 19.61 -1.06 -0.61
N ARG A 152 20.23 -1.97 0.13
CA ARG A 152 20.62 -3.30 -0.36
C ARG A 152 19.50 -4.28 -0.03
N CYS A 153 18.95 -4.95 -1.04
CA CYS A 153 17.82 -5.85 -0.87
C CYS A 153 17.90 -7.10 -1.74
N GLU A 154 17.04 -8.07 -1.44
CA GLU A 154 16.93 -9.32 -2.19
C GLU A 154 16.53 -9.09 -3.65
N SER A 155 16.97 -9.97 -4.53
CA SER A 155 16.62 -9.93 -5.96
C SER A 155 15.10 -9.87 -6.18
N GLY A 156 14.67 -8.96 -7.06
CA GLY A 156 13.26 -8.79 -7.40
C GLY A 156 12.42 -8.12 -6.31
N THR A 157 13.06 -7.42 -5.36
CA THR A 157 12.39 -6.47 -4.46
C THR A 157 11.89 -5.26 -5.24
N TYR A 158 10.69 -4.82 -4.90
CA TYR A 158 10.06 -3.64 -5.46
C TYR A 158 10.43 -2.40 -4.63
N VAL A 159 11.55 -1.77 -4.95
CA VAL A 159 12.16 -0.70 -4.13
C VAL A 159 11.24 0.50 -3.94
N LYS A 160 10.57 0.97 -5.01
CA LYS A 160 9.62 2.09 -4.91
C LYS A 160 8.53 1.79 -3.89
N GLU A 161 7.95 0.60 -4.00
CA GLU A 161 6.88 0.15 -3.14
C GLU A 161 7.32 -0.10 -1.68
N THR A 162 8.59 -0.42 -1.43
CA THR A 162 9.18 -0.41 -0.08
C THR A 162 9.13 0.98 0.55
N VAL A 163 9.26 2.04 -0.25
CA VAL A 163 9.22 3.44 0.24
C VAL A 163 7.78 3.91 0.41
N HIS A 164 6.99 3.95 -0.66
CA HIS A 164 5.65 4.56 -0.64
C HIS A 164 4.53 3.61 -0.15
N GLY A 165 4.78 2.30 -0.09
CA GLY A 165 3.84 1.30 0.44
C GLY A 165 2.75 0.83 -0.53
N ASP A 166 2.59 1.50 -1.68
CA ASP A 166 1.64 1.15 -2.76
C ASP A 166 0.21 0.94 -2.25
N GLY A 167 -0.31 1.90 -1.46
CA GLY A 167 -1.65 1.80 -0.86
C GLY A 167 -1.80 0.65 0.13
N GLY A 168 -0.71 0.25 0.81
CA GLY A 168 -0.69 -0.86 1.78
C GLY A 168 -0.40 -2.23 1.16
N ARG A 169 -0.04 -2.30 -0.12
CA ARG A 169 0.34 -3.54 -0.82
C ARG A 169 1.73 -4.05 -0.42
N THR A 170 2.57 -3.20 0.18
CA THR A 170 3.86 -3.60 0.77
C THR A 170 3.84 -3.34 2.27
N GLN A 171 4.16 -4.37 3.06
CA GLN A 171 4.25 -4.25 4.52
C GLN A 171 5.48 -4.98 5.08
N PRO A 172 6.27 -4.36 5.98
CA PRO A 172 6.24 -2.93 6.27
C PRO A 172 6.72 -2.09 5.06
N SER A 173 6.37 -0.81 5.04
CA SER A 173 6.92 0.19 4.12
C SER A 173 7.45 1.40 4.90
N LEU A 174 8.36 2.17 4.33
CA LEU A 174 8.90 3.38 4.99
C LEU A 174 7.76 4.34 5.34
N SER A 175 6.85 4.61 4.40
CA SER A 175 5.67 5.47 4.61
C SER A 175 4.82 5.02 5.80
N SER A 176 4.58 3.71 5.95
CA SER A 176 3.81 3.15 7.06
C SER A 176 4.57 3.24 8.38
N LEU A 177 5.90 3.12 8.37
CA LEU A 177 6.71 3.17 9.58
C LEU A 177 6.83 4.60 10.11
N ILE A 178 7.02 5.59 9.23
CA ILE A 178 7.12 6.99 9.62
C ILE A 178 5.76 7.70 9.74
N LYS A 179 4.67 7.01 9.41
CA LYS A 179 3.29 7.52 9.39
C LYS A 179 3.11 8.78 8.53
N ALA A 180 3.90 8.90 7.48
CA ALA A 180 3.84 10.00 6.52
C ALA A 180 3.73 9.45 5.11
N LYS A 181 3.06 10.19 4.23
CA LYS A 181 3.05 9.86 2.80
C LYS A 181 4.45 10.10 2.24
N CYS A 182 4.98 9.10 1.53
CA CYS A 182 6.25 9.21 0.82
C CYS A 182 6.01 9.05 -0.66
N ASP A 183 6.61 9.90 -1.47
CA ASP A 183 6.64 9.77 -2.93
C ASP A 183 8.10 9.62 -3.38
N VAL A 184 8.36 8.77 -4.38
CA VAL A 184 9.73 8.49 -4.85
C VAL A 184 10.05 9.40 -6.03
N MET A 185 10.89 10.41 -5.80
CA MET A 185 11.31 11.37 -6.83
C MET A 185 12.27 10.75 -7.84
N TRP A 186 13.31 10.07 -7.36
CA TRP A 186 14.29 9.40 -8.18
C TRP A 186 14.69 8.05 -7.56
N LEU A 187 15.22 7.16 -8.40
CA LEU A 187 15.76 5.86 -7.99
C LEU A 187 16.83 5.47 -8.98
N ASP A 188 18.00 5.09 -8.47
CA ASP A 188 19.09 4.54 -9.28
C ASP A 188 19.58 3.19 -8.72
N VAL A 189 20.27 2.42 -9.55
CA VAL A 189 20.89 1.15 -9.19
C VAL A 189 22.38 1.37 -8.98
N GLY A 190 22.81 1.46 -7.72
CA GLY A 190 24.22 1.69 -7.38
C GLY A 190 25.12 0.49 -7.64
N ASP A 191 24.68 -0.73 -7.29
CA ASP A 191 25.49 -1.95 -7.46
C ASP A 191 24.62 -3.21 -7.61
N ILE A 192 25.16 -4.23 -8.30
CA ILE A 192 24.52 -5.54 -8.52
C ILE A 192 25.40 -6.63 -7.93
N HIS A 193 24.95 -7.19 -6.81
CA HIS A 193 25.61 -8.27 -6.11
C HIS A 193 25.19 -9.63 -6.70
N ALA A 194 26.15 -10.53 -6.92
CA ALA A 194 25.93 -11.83 -7.59
C ALA A 194 26.27 -13.04 -6.68
N ASP A 195 26.49 -12.76 -5.41
CA ASP A 195 26.93 -13.66 -4.34
C ASP A 195 25.94 -14.81 -4.07
#